data_AF-A0A2N1JBV9-F1
#
_entry.id   AF-A0A2N1JBV9-F1
#
_cell.length_a   1.000
_cell.length_b   1.000
_cell.length_c   1.000
_cell.angle_alpha   90.00
_cell.angle_beta   90.00
_cell.angle_gamma   90.00
#
_symmetry.space_group_name_H-M   'P 1'
#
loop_
_entity.id
_entity.type
_entity.pdbx_description
1 polymer ?
#
loop_
_entity_poly.entity_id
_entity_poly.type
_entity_poly.pdbx_seq_one_letter_code
_entity_poly.pdbx_strand_id
1 'polypeptide(L)'
;MTQTEEETRLLGERSRNLPAPQHNARETGNEAPSERKSLVFLQMNTPLSILFCIMAAVFGALVVPSVEKAFRIHETYFTPSPKMFFLYLVAMYVSQIGFCSLSIFSPSAHTKRMIVRSTGSRLALENYLLSLWFVLRILDTIWTTALAFYVLAVIAILAIVNDVKLYFQYPSQWSHPLEMLFVHVPNKLMTVLITHQLFWQQLFMAFGWTRSQYVDNVQPSLWLAVVVTALMGILVAVWVGFTGDIGVYLATMFLDISVFSFYKMPVIGPRSRPFVLTVFMLISMTLRTIALLVPGLISHGFVVVCHGHRGGPIVDLGAENVHDDAPAPVEPNASDVPAQIVVQNPDVPKRTARSYGTLGEDPYA
;
A
#
# COMPACT_ATOMS: atom_id res chain seq x y z
N MET A 1 -37.12 20.30 -40.05
CA MET A 1 -35.66 20.21 -39.85
C MET A 1 -35.20 21.59 -39.42
N THR A 2 -34.92 21.72 -38.13
CA THR A 2 -34.69 22.99 -37.46
C THR A 2 -33.22 23.38 -37.57
N GLN A 3 -32.96 24.67 -37.74
CA GLN A 3 -31.64 25.29 -37.91
C GLN A 3 -30.60 24.88 -36.84
N THR A 4 -31.06 24.40 -35.69
CA THR A 4 -30.27 23.85 -34.58
C THR A 4 -29.65 22.46 -34.84
N GLU A 5 -30.20 21.64 -35.73
CA GLU A 5 -29.60 20.34 -36.10
C GLU A 5 -28.42 20.50 -37.08
N GLU A 6 -28.41 21.55 -37.88
CA GLU A 6 -27.29 21.84 -38.80
C GLU A 6 -26.06 22.33 -38.03
N GLU A 7 -26.25 23.19 -37.02
CA GLU A 7 -25.14 23.69 -36.19
C GLU A 7 -24.45 22.58 -35.39
N THR A 8 -25.22 21.60 -34.89
CA THR A 8 -24.68 20.45 -34.16
C THR A 8 -23.95 19.47 -35.07
N ARG A 9 -24.39 19.30 -36.33
CA ARG A 9 -23.65 18.52 -37.33
C ARG A 9 -22.33 19.18 -37.74
N LEU A 10 -22.33 20.50 -37.95
CA LEU A 10 -21.12 21.23 -38.35
C LEU A 10 -20.05 21.27 -37.24
N LEU A 11 -20.45 21.32 -35.96
CA LEU A 11 -19.53 21.21 -34.83
C LEU A 11 -18.93 19.80 -34.68
N GLY A 12 -19.70 18.76 -34.95
CA GLY A 12 -19.22 17.36 -34.93
C GLY A 12 -18.27 17.01 -36.08
N GLU A 13 -18.35 17.70 -37.22
CA GLU A 13 -17.43 17.54 -38.35
C GLU A 13 -16.14 18.34 -38.16
N ARG A 14 -16.22 19.54 -37.55
CA ARG A 14 -15.04 20.35 -37.24
C ARG A 14 -14.11 19.68 -36.21
N SER A 15 -14.67 18.92 -35.26
CA SER A 15 -13.89 18.16 -34.28
C SER A 15 -13.13 16.97 -34.88
N ARG A 16 -13.62 16.37 -35.97
CA ARG A 16 -12.97 15.24 -36.65
C ARG A 16 -11.82 15.63 -37.56
N ASN A 17 -11.78 16.89 -38.00
CA ASN A 17 -10.73 17.42 -38.87
C ASN A 17 -9.68 18.27 -38.13
N LEU A 18 -9.69 18.30 -36.80
CA LEU A 18 -8.53 18.82 -36.07
C LEU A 18 -7.37 17.85 -36.29
N PRO A 19 -6.24 18.30 -36.86
CA PRO A 19 -5.06 17.46 -36.96
C PRO A 19 -4.71 17.00 -35.55
N ALA A 20 -4.64 15.68 -35.36
CA ALA A 20 -4.19 15.10 -34.10
C ALA A 20 -2.92 15.84 -33.67
N PRO A 21 -2.81 16.27 -32.40
CA PRO A 21 -1.64 17.00 -31.93
C PRO A 21 -0.42 16.15 -32.26
N GLN A 22 0.40 16.63 -33.20
CA GLN A 22 1.67 16.02 -33.56
C GLN A 22 2.63 16.20 -32.37
N HIS A 23 2.41 15.42 -31.31
CA HIS A 23 3.29 15.36 -30.16
C HIS A 23 4.45 14.38 -30.38
N ASN A 24 4.66 13.89 -31.61
CA ASN A 24 5.69 12.89 -31.92
C ASN A 24 6.36 13.21 -33.28
N ALA A 25 7.30 14.15 -33.30
CA ALA A 25 8.34 14.21 -34.36
C ALA A 25 9.50 15.21 -34.10
N ARG A 26 9.61 15.87 -32.94
CA ARG A 26 10.66 16.90 -32.72
C ARG A 26 11.26 16.96 -31.31
N GLU A 27 11.38 15.83 -30.61
CA GLU A 27 12.08 15.73 -29.32
C GLU A 27 13.41 14.95 -29.38
N THR A 28 14.09 14.88 -30.54
CA THR A 28 15.40 14.21 -30.65
C THR A 28 16.60 15.16 -30.80
N GLY A 29 16.39 16.48 -30.69
CA GLY A 29 17.45 17.46 -30.99
C GLY A 29 18.06 18.23 -29.81
N ASN A 30 17.34 18.44 -28.71
CA ASN A 30 17.79 19.32 -27.62
C ASN A 30 17.24 18.84 -26.27
N GLU A 31 17.71 17.70 -25.76
CA GLU A 31 17.69 17.51 -24.30
C GLU A 31 18.58 18.61 -23.71
N ALA A 32 18.01 19.48 -22.88
CA ALA A 32 18.74 20.60 -22.32
C ALA A 32 20.05 20.10 -21.65
N PRO A 33 21.20 20.76 -21.86
CA PRO A 33 22.49 20.29 -21.34
C PRO A 33 22.51 20.10 -19.81
N SER A 34 21.57 20.70 -19.08
CA SER A 34 21.33 20.48 -17.65
C SER A 34 20.78 19.09 -17.32
N GLU A 35 19.87 18.54 -18.12
CA GLU A 35 19.27 17.21 -17.86
C GLU A 35 20.30 16.09 -18.03
N ARG A 36 21.17 16.20 -19.03
CA ARG A 36 22.27 15.24 -19.24
C ARG A 36 23.29 15.26 -18.11
N LYS A 37 23.67 16.46 -17.64
CA LYS A 37 24.56 16.60 -16.48
C LYS A 37 23.94 16.02 -15.21
N SER A 38 22.64 16.26 -15.00
CA SER A 38 21.90 15.69 -13.87
C SER A 38 21.83 14.16 -13.95
N LEU A 39 21.58 13.59 -15.14
CA LEU A 39 21.56 12.14 -15.36
C LEU A 39 22.92 11.49 -15.07
N VAL A 40 24.02 12.08 -15.57
CA VAL A 40 25.37 11.56 -15.31
C VAL A 40 25.71 11.64 -13.81
N PHE A 41 25.38 12.75 -13.16
CA PHE A 41 25.55 12.89 -11.71
C PHE A 41 24.77 11.82 -10.95
N LEU A 42 23.53 11.54 -11.36
CA LEU A 42 22.69 10.50 -10.78
C LEU A 42 23.30 9.11 -10.97
N GLN A 43 23.74 8.80 -12.19
CA GLN A 43 24.32 7.51 -12.56
C GLN A 43 25.62 7.21 -11.81
N MET A 44 26.38 8.24 -11.43
CA MET A 44 27.55 8.08 -10.57
C MET A 44 27.18 8.01 -9.09
N ASN A 45 26.25 8.86 -8.64
CA ASN A 45 25.95 9.02 -7.22
C ASN A 45 25.13 7.86 -6.64
N THR A 46 24.18 7.32 -7.40
CA THR A 46 23.33 6.21 -6.91
C THR A 46 24.13 4.94 -6.61
N PRO A 47 24.96 4.37 -7.51
CA PRO A 47 25.75 3.18 -7.18
C PRO A 47 26.78 3.44 -6.09
N LEU A 48 27.36 4.65 -6.04
CA LEU A 48 28.28 5.05 -4.98
C LEU A 48 27.58 5.08 -3.62
N SER A 49 26.36 5.62 -3.53
CA SER A 49 25.55 5.62 -2.30
C SER A 49 25.24 4.22 -1.79
N ILE A 50 24.91 3.27 -2.69
CA ILE A 50 24.66 1.87 -2.34
C ILE A 50 25.94 1.23 -1.81
N LEU A 51 27.08 1.48 -2.47
CA LEU A 51 28.38 0.95 -2.06
C LEU A 51 28.73 1.43 -0.64
N PHE A 52 28.56 2.72 -0.34
CA PHE A 52 28.78 3.25 1.02
C PHE A 52 27.85 2.59 2.04
N CYS A 53 26.57 2.43 1.71
CA CYS A 53 25.59 1.80 2.59
C CYS A 53 25.94 0.35 2.91
N ILE A 54 26.31 -0.45 1.89
CA ILE A 54 26.76 -1.83 2.06
C ILE A 54 28.05 -1.88 2.89
N MET A 55 29.02 -1.01 2.58
CA MET A 55 30.28 -0.95 3.33
C MET A 55 30.04 -0.62 4.80
N ALA A 56 29.17 0.33 5.13
CA ALA A 56 28.83 0.65 6.52
C ALA A 56 28.10 -0.50 7.23
N ALA A 57 27.18 -1.18 6.54
CA ALA A 57 26.48 -2.34 7.08
C ALA A 57 27.46 -3.51 7.36
N VAL A 58 28.36 -3.80 6.41
CA VAL A 58 29.40 -4.83 6.56
C VAL A 58 30.40 -4.45 7.65
N PHE A 59 30.85 -3.20 7.68
CA PHE A 59 31.74 -2.70 8.73
C PHE A 59 31.11 -2.84 10.11
N GLY A 60 29.83 -2.48 10.26
CA GLY A 60 29.09 -2.73 11.50
C GLY A 60 28.99 -4.20 11.87
N ALA A 61 28.90 -5.08 10.88
CA ALA A 61 28.91 -6.52 11.09
C ALA A 61 30.26 -7.10 11.51
N LEU A 62 31.36 -6.48 11.08
CA LEU A 62 32.72 -6.94 11.36
C LEU A 62 33.30 -6.36 12.65
N VAL A 63 33.01 -5.10 12.97
CA VAL A 63 33.60 -4.39 14.13
C VAL A 63 32.95 -4.80 15.45
N VAL A 64 31.62 -4.96 15.47
CA VAL A 64 30.96 -5.54 16.65
C VAL A 64 31.03 -7.06 16.50
N PRO A 65 31.46 -7.84 17.50
CA PRO A 65 31.54 -9.29 17.39
C PRO A 65 30.13 -9.87 17.18
N SER A 66 29.73 -9.99 15.91
CA SER A 66 28.39 -10.22 15.37
C SER A 66 27.40 -9.05 15.51
N VAL A 67 26.77 -8.65 14.40
CA VAL A 67 25.55 -7.81 14.33
C VAL A 67 24.51 -8.28 15.35
N GLU A 68 24.43 -9.60 15.52
CA GLU A 68 23.57 -10.23 16.50
C GLU A 68 23.83 -9.72 17.91
N LYS A 69 25.08 -9.44 18.31
CA LYS A 69 25.37 -8.84 19.61
C LYS A 69 24.93 -7.37 19.67
N ALA A 70 25.14 -6.56 18.63
CA ALA A 70 24.72 -5.15 18.62
C ALA A 70 23.20 -5.00 18.89
N PHE A 71 22.38 -5.79 18.19
CA PHE A 71 20.93 -5.81 18.40
C PHE A 71 20.50 -6.43 19.75
N ARG A 72 21.39 -7.20 20.39
CA ARG A 72 21.16 -7.82 21.70
C ARG A 72 21.55 -6.93 22.89
N ILE A 73 22.29 -5.83 22.67
CA ILE A 73 22.69 -4.93 23.77
C ILE A 73 21.49 -4.07 24.20
N HIS A 74 20.74 -3.56 23.22
CA HIS A 74 19.60 -2.67 23.42
C HIS A 74 18.36 -3.26 22.77
N GLU A 75 17.73 -4.21 23.45
CA GLU A 75 16.53 -4.89 22.95
C GLU A 75 15.28 -4.04 23.24
N THR A 76 14.43 -3.83 22.24
CA THR A 76 13.15 -3.11 22.36
C THR A 76 11.99 -4.00 21.88
N TYR A 77 10.74 -3.58 22.11
CA TYR A 77 9.56 -4.28 21.58
C TYR A 77 9.54 -4.41 20.06
N PHE A 78 10.22 -3.50 19.36
CA PHE A 78 10.34 -3.46 17.90
C PHE A 78 11.66 -4.05 17.40
N THR A 79 12.40 -4.81 18.21
CA THR A 79 13.65 -5.43 17.74
C THR A 79 13.33 -6.65 16.87
N PRO A 80 13.73 -6.66 15.58
CA PRO A 80 13.51 -7.80 14.69
C PRO A 80 14.54 -8.90 14.92
N SER A 81 14.23 -10.10 14.45
CA SER A 81 15.21 -11.19 14.29
C SER A 81 16.36 -10.74 13.38
N PRO A 82 17.63 -10.76 13.84
CA PRO A 82 18.76 -10.28 13.05
C PRO A 82 18.89 -10.97 11.69
N LYS A 83 18.57 -12.28 11.63
CA LYS A 83 18.60 -13.06 10.37
C LYS A 83 17.57 -12.57 9.37
N MET A 84 16.33 -12.35 9.83
CA MET A 84 15.24 -11.87 8.99
C MET A 84 15.48 -10.42 8.56
N PHE A 85 15.93 -9.56 9.48
CA PHE A 85 16.30 -8.18 9.18
C PHE A 85 17.41 -8.12 8.11
N PHE A 86 18.44 -8.95 8.23
CA PHE A 86 19.48 -9.06 7.21
C PHE A 86 18.92 -9.51 5.85
N LEU A 87 18.02 -10.50 5.83
CA LEU A 87 17.36 -10.94 4.61
C LEU A 87 16.56 -9.81 3.94
N TYR A 88 15.86 -8.99 4.74
CA TYR A 88 15.16 -7.79 4.24
C TYR A 88 16.14 -6.81 3.59
N LEU A 89 17.26 -6.51 4.25
CA LEU A 89 18.29 -5.62 3.72
C LEU A 89 18.87 -6.16 2.41
N VAL A 90 19.12 -7.47 2.31
CA VAL A 90 19.59 -8.09 1.07
C VAL A 90 18.57 -7.91 -0.06
N ALA A 91 17.28 -8.19 0.19
CA ALA A 91 16.24 -7.98 -0.81
C ALA A 91 16.16 -6.50 -1.26
N MET A 92 16.25 -5.57 -0.31
CA MET A 92 16.31 -4.14 -0.58
C MET A 92 17.52 -3.78 -1.45
N TYR A 93 18.74 -4.18 -1.08
CA TYR A 93 19.93 -3.85 -1.87
C TYR A 93 19.94 -4.52 -3.25
N VAL A 94 19.45 -5.75 -3.38
CA VAL A 94 19.29 -6.41 -4.69
C VAL A 94 18.35 -5.60 -5.59
N SER A 95 17.23 -5.12 -5.04
CA SER A 95 16.30 -4.27 -5.78
C SER A 95 16.93 -2.92 -6.17
N GLN A 96 17.76 -2.33 -5.30
CA GLN A 96 18.49 -1.09 -5.59
C GLN A 96 19.59 -1.27 -6.65
N ILE A 97 20.29 -2.41 -6.65
CA ILE A 97 21.25 -2.75 -7.72
C ILE A 97 20.52 -2.90 -9.05
N GLY A 98 19.33 -3.50 -9.04
CA GLY A 98 18.45 -3.56 -10.19
C GLY A 98 18.00 -2.17 -10.67
N PHE A 99 17.68 -1.25 -9.76
CA PHE A 99 17.41 0.15 -10.08
C PHE A 99 18.59 0.83 -10.78
N CYS A 100 19.81 0.67 -10.24
CA CYS A 100 21.02 1.18 -10.88
C CYS A 100 21.23 0.60 -12.27
N SER A 101 21.04 -0.71 -12.42
CA SER A 101 21.16 -1.38 -13.72
C SER A 101 20.13 -0.85 -14.73
N LEU A 102 18.87 -0.68 -14.30
CA LEU A 102 17.81 -0.09 -15.10
C LEU A 102 18.18 1.34 -15.55
N SER A 103 18.78 2.15 -14.67
CA SER A 103 19.21 3.52 -15.01
C SER A 103 20.27 3.61 -16.12
N ILE A 104 21.04 2.54 -16.32
CA ILE A 104 22.06 2.45 -17.37
C ILE A 104 21.44 1.90 -18.65
N PHE A 105 20.63 0.84 -18.55
CA PHE A 105 20.12 0.12 -19.72
C PHE A 105 18.79 0.64 -20.27
N SER A 106 18.04 1.46 -19.53
CA SER A 106 16.68 1.84 -19.94
C SER A 106 16.68 2.62 -21.26
N PRO A 107 16.07 2.09 -22.34
CA PRO A 107 16.00 2.79 -23.62
C PRO A 107 14.88 3.84 -23.66
N SER A 108 13.85 3.69 -22.83
CA SER A 108 12.66 4.55 -22.77
C SER A 108 12.97 5.91 -22.15
N ALA A 109 12.62 6.99 -22.88
CA ALA A 109 12.74 8.37 -22.39
C ALA A 109 11.86 8.63 -21.16
N HIS A 110 10.70 7.96 -21.07
CA HIS A 110 9.79 8.04 -19.93
C HIS A 110 10.47 7.62 -18.61
N THR A 111 11.09 6.44 -18.61
CA THR A 111 11.78 5.88 -17.44
C THR A 111 12.99 6.70 -17.05
N LYS A 112 13.74 7.25 -18.02
CA LYS A 112 14.84 8.19 -17.73
C LYS A 112 14.33 9.45 -17.02
N ARG A 113 13.23 10.05 -17.48
CA ARG A 113 12.62 11.22 -16.83
C ARG A 113 12.15 10.88 -15.42
N MET A 114 11.51 9.72 -15.23
CA MET A 114 11.08 9.23 -13.92
C MET A 114 12.26 9.09 -12.94
N ILE A 115 13.33 8.41 -13.37
CA ILE A 115 14.54 8.18 -12.58
C ILE A 115 15.20 9.50 -12.17
N VAL A 116 15.39 10.43 -13.10
CA VAL A 116 16.08 11.71 -12.85
C VAL A 116 15.24 12.66 -11.99
N ARG A 117 13.96 12.83 -12.32
CA ARG A 117 13.14 13.88 -11.69
C ARG A 117 12.50 13.44 -10.38
N SER A 118 12.21 12.16 -10.22
CA SER A 118 11.45 11.69 -9.06
C SER A 118 12.36 11.12 -7.99
N THR A 119 13.20 10.16 -8.35
CA THR A 119 13.59 9.13 -7.39
C THR A 119 15.10 9.07 -7.11
N GLY A 120 15.94 9.17 -8.15
CA GLY A 120 17.34 8.72 -8.01
C GLY A 120 18.18 9.55 -7.04
N SER A 121 17.96 10.87 -6.96
CA SER A 121 18.76 11.75 -6.10
C SER A 121 18.34 11.65 -4.65
N ARG A 122 17.04 11.47 -4.40
CA ARG A 122 16.48 11.28 -3.05
C ARG A 122 16.85 9.91 -2.50
N LEU A 123 16.71 8.86 -3.30
CA LEU A 123 17.10 7.50 -2.91
C LEU A 123 18.60 7.41 -2.62
N ALA A 124 19.45 8.10 -3.40
CA ALA A 124 20.88 8.16 -3.10
C ALA A 124 21.17 8.88 -1.78
N LEU A 125 20.47 9.99 -1.49
CA LEU A 125 20.57 10.70 -0.22
C LEU A 125 20.11 9.85 0.96
N GLU A 126 18.99 9.14 0.81
CA GLU A 126 18.49 8.17 1.80
C GLU A 126 19.53 7.09 2.10
N ASN A 127 20.20 6.54 1.08
CA ASN A 127 21.26 5.55 1.26
C ASN A 127 22.48 6.11 2.03
N TYR A 128 22.91 7.35 1.74
CA TYR A 128 24.00 7.99 2.51
C TYR A 128 23.61 8.24 3.96
N LEU A 129 22.39 8.75 4.19
CA LEU A 129 21.90 8.98 5.54
C LEU A 129 21.72 7.66 6.29
N LEU A 130 21.28 6.60 5.63
CA LEU A 130 21.18 5.26 6.22
C LEU A 130 22.57 4.70 6.56
N SER A 131 23.56 4.93 5.70
CA SER A 131 24.97 4.61 5.98
C SER A 131 25.47 5.36 7.21
N LEU A 132 25.17 6.65 7.33
CA LEU A 132 25.49 7.45 8.52
C LEU A 132 24.80 6.91 9.76
N TRP A 133 23.52 6.52 9.64
CA TRP A 133 22.78 5.91 10.73
C TRP A 133 23.45 4.61 11.23
N PHE A 134 23.91 3.73 10.33
CA PHE A 134 24.65 2.53 10.72
C PHE A 134 25.89 2.87 11.55
N VAL A 135 26.68 3.86 11.14
CA VAL A 135 27.87 4.31 11.87
C VAL A 135 27.49 4.84 13.26
N LEU A 136 26.48 5.70 13.35
CA LEU A 136 25.98 6.24 14.62
C LEU A 136 25.47 5.13 15.55
N ARG A 137 24.87 4.08 14.98
CA ARG A 137 24.39 2.93 15.72
C ARG A 137 25.52 2.09 16.31
N ILE A 138 26.66 1.97 15.62
CA ILE A 138 27.86 1.26 16.10
C ILE A 138 28.51 1.99 17.28
N LEU A 139 28.51 3.34 17.27
CA LEU A 139 29.10 4.13 18.35
C LEU A 139 28.36 4.00 19.69
N ASP A 140 27.05 3.73 19.66
CA ASP A 140 26.21 3.34 20.82
C ASP A 140 26.30 4.27 22.06
N THR A 141 26.66 5.54 21.88
CA THR A 141 26.61 6.56 22.94
C THR A 141 25.23 7.20 23.03
N ILE A 142 24.91 7.87 24.15
CA ILE A 142 23.63 8.58 24.30
C ILE A 142 23.45 9.68 23.25
N TRP A 143 24.51 10.43 22.94
CA TRP A 143 24.51 11.49 21.94
C TRP A 143 24.36 10.93 20.52
N THR A 144 25.06 9.84 20.21
CA THR A 144 24.95 9.20 18.88
C THR A 144 23.59 8.54 18.70
N THR A 145 22.96 8.02 19.76
CA THR A 145 21.61 7.46 19.74
C THR A 145 20.56 8.52 19.46
N ALA A 146 20.67 9.70 20.08
CA ALA A 146 19.80 10.84 19.79
C ALA A 146 20.02 11.36 18.36
N LEU A 147 21.28 11.51 17.92
CA LEU A 147 21.59 11.92 16.56
C LEU A 147 21.06 10.92 15.51
N ALA A 148 21.22 9.62 15.76
CA ALA A 148 20.69 8.56 14.90
C ALA A 148 19.17 8.64 14.76
N PHE A 149 18.45 9.01 15.83
CA PHE A 149 17.02 9.25 15.77
C PHE A 149 16.66 10.40 14.82
N TYR A 150 17.35 11.55 14.93
CA TYR A 150 17.13 12.68 14.01
C TYR A 150 17.46 12.31 12.56
N VAL A 151 18.55 11.58 12.33
CA VAL A 151 18.91 11.10 10.98
C VAL A 151 17.81 10.21 10.42
N LEU A 152 17.28 9.25 11.21
CA LEU A 152 16.15 8.43 10.78
C LEU A 152 14.88 9.23 10.53
N ALA A 153 14.60 10.26 11.32
CA ALA A 153 13.45 11.14 11.08
C ALA A 153 13.56 11.86 9.72
N VAL A 154 14.76 12.34 9.37
CA VAL A 154 15.03 12.94 8.05
C VAL A 154 14.86 11.92 6.93
N ILE A 155 15.40 10.71 7.10
CA ILE A 155 15.23 9.63 6.11
C ILE A 155 13.74 9.28 5.94
N ALA A 156 12.99 9.19 7.04
CA ALA A 156 11.56 8.87 7.02
C ALA A 156 10.78 9.91 6.22
N ILE A 157 11.05 11.20 6.43
CA ILE A 157 10.41 12.29 5.68
C ILE A 157 10.77 12.19 4.19
N LEU A 158 12.06 12.00 3.86
CA LEU A 158 12.50 11.87 2.47
C LEU A 158 11.81 10.67 1.78
N ALA A 159 11.76 9.53 2.44
CA ALA A 159 11.19 8.30 1.93
C ALA A 159 9.66 8.43 1.71
N ILE A 160 8.94 9.05 2.65
CA ILE A 160 7.50 9.31 2.50
C ILE A 160 7.25 10.28 1.35
N VAL A 161 7.99 11.40 1.26
CA VAL A 161 7.84 12.38 0.17
C VAL A 161 8.17 11.72 -1.18
N ASN A 162 9.17 10.85 -1.22
CA ASN A 162 9.54 10.09 -2.42
C ASN A 162 8.41 9.14 -2.84
N ASP A 163 7.88 8.35 -1.91
CA ASP A 163 6.79 7.39 -2.17
C ASP A 163 5.49 8.10 -2.60
N VAL A 164 5.10 9.17 -1.92
CA VAL A 164 3.92 9.99 -2.27
C VAL A 164 4.08 10.61 -3.66
N LYS A 165 5.26 11.18 -3.96
CA LYS A 165 5.52 11.76 -5.28
C LYS A 165 5.48 10.69 -6.36
N LEU A 166 6.04 9.52 -6.10
CA LEU A 166 6.07 8.41 -7.03
C LEU A 166 4.65 7.90 -7.30
N TYR A 167 3.81 7.79 -6.27
CA TYR A 167 2.40 7.40 -6.41
C TYR A 167 1.61 8.38 -7.28
N PHE A 168 1.73 9.69 -7.04
CA PHE A 168 0.92 10.69 -7.76
C PHE A 168 1.44 11.01 -9.17
N GLN A 169 2.76 11.02 -9.38
CA GLN A 169 3.33 11.42 -10.68
C GLN A 169 3.52 10.24 -11.64
N TYR A 170 3.76 9.04 -11.11
CA TYR A 170 4.13 7.87 -11.90
C TYR A 170 3.39 6.64 -11.37
N PRO A 171 2.08 6.51 -11.60
CA PRO A 171 1.33 5.37 -11.09
C PRO A 171 1.89 4.06 -11.65
N SER A 172 1.91 3.04 -10.79
CA SER A 172 2.41 1.70 -11.14
C SER A 172 1.54 1.08 -12.23
N GLN A 173 2.10 0.86 -13.43
CA GLN A 173 1.41 0.20 -14.53
C GLN A 173 1.99 -1.21 -14.75
N TRP A 174 1.10 -2.20 -14.88
CA TRP A 174 1.48 -3.59 -15.16
C TRP A 174 2.11 -3.80 -16.55
N SER A 175 1.99 -2.82 -17.45
CA SER A 175 2.64 -2.82 -18.77
C SER A 175 4.16 -2.75 -18.71
N HIS A 176 4.72 -2.21 -17.62
CA HIS A 176 6.16 -2.04 -17.44
C HIS A 176 6.64 -2.71 -16.13
N PRO A 177 6.62 -4.06 -16.07
CA PRO A 177 6.88 -4.79 -14.83
C PRO A 177 8.29 -4.57 -14.29
N LEU A 178 9.28 -4.31 -15.14
CA LEU A 178 10.65 -4.00 -14.72
C LEU A 178 10.76 -2.60 -14.09
N GLU A 179 9.99 -1.62 -14.60
CA GLU A 179 9.93 -0.28 -14.00
C GLU A 179 9.22 -0.36 -12.65
N MET A 180 8.12 -1.10 -12.57
CA MET A 180 7.43 -1.38 -11.32
C MET A 180 8.36 -2.05 -10.30
N LEU A 181 9.06 -3.12 -10.70
CA LEU A 181 9.91 -3.88 -9.80
C LEU A 181 11.14 -3.10 -9.35
N PHE A 182 11.84 -2.40 -10.25
CA PHE A 182 13.12 -1.77 -9.90
C PHE A 182 13.00 -0.30 -9.55
N VAL A 183 11.94 0.41 -9.90
CA VAL A 183 11.75 1.80 -9.47
C VAL A 183 10.91 1.87 -8.21
N HIS A 184 9.77 1.17 -8.15
CA HIS A 184 8.87 1.31 -7.01
C HIS A 184 9.30 0.48 -5.80
N VAL A 185 9.69 -0.78 -6.00
CA VAL A 185 9.98 -1.68 -4.88
C VAL A 185 11.12 -1.19 -3.99
N PRO A 186 12.27 -0.70 -4.50
CA PRO A 186 13.34 -0.24 -3.61
C PRO A 186 12.91 0.93 -2.72
N ASN A 187 12.15 1.89 -3.27
CA ASN A 187 11.63 3.02 -2.46
C ASN A 187 10.64 2.52 -1.42
N LYS A 188 9.69 1.65 -1.80
CA LYS A 188 8.71 1.09 -0.87
C LYS A 188 9.38 0.30 0.25
N LEU A 189 10.36 -0.53 -0.10
CA LEU A 189 11.14 -1.30 0.88
C LEU A 189 11.90 -0.37 1.83
N MET A 190 12.52 0.70 1.33
CA MET A 190 13.19 1.70 2.15
C MET A 190 12.19 2.43 3.07
N THR A 191 11.11 2.97 2.52
CA THR A 191 10.06 3.68 3.28
C THR A 191 9.49 2.81 4.39
N VAL A 192 9.11 1.57 4.06
CA VAL A 192 8.55 0.62 5.03
C VAL A 192 9.57 0.27 6.10
N LEU A 193 10.83 -0.02 5.74
CA LEU A 193 11.87 -0.35 6.71
C LEU A 193 12.08 0.78 7.72
N ILE A 194 12.18 2.01 7.23
CA ILE A 194 12.47 3.18 8.04
C ILE A 194 11.28 3.52 8.93
N THR A 195 10.09 3.65 8.35
CA THR A 195 8.90 4.15 9.06
C THR A 195 8.27 3.09 9.96
N HIS A 196 8.21 1.82 9.52
CA HIS A 196 7.56 0.74 10.28
C HIS A 196 8.46 0.16 11.36
N GLN A 197 9.77 0.08 11.11
CA GLN A 197 10.70 -0.63 12.01
C GLN A 197 11.73 0.29 12.67
N LEU A 198 12.64 0.86 11.87
CA LEU A 198 13.86 1.48 12.40
C LEU A 198 13.56 2.75 13.21
N PHE A 199 12.62 3.56 12.76
CA PHE A 199 12.24 4.79 13.45
C PHE A 199 11.76 4.53 14.88
N TRP A 200 10.81 3.61 15.06
CA TRP A 200 10.26 3.28 16.37
C TRP A 200 11.28 2.57 17.25
N GLN A 201 12.09 1.68 16.67
CA GLN A 201 13.19 1.05 17.41
C GLN A 201 14.16 2.10 17.95
N GLN A 202 14.57 3.06 17.11
CA GLN A 202 15.50 4.12 17.51
C GLN A 202 14.88 5.09 18.53
N LEU A 203 13.59 5.42 18.38
CA LEU A 203 12.86 6.24 19.34
C LEU A 203 12.88 5.63 20.74
N PHE A 204 12.59 4.32 20.85
CA PHE A 204 12.60 3.60 22.12
C PHE A 204 14.01 3.54 22.72
N MET A 205 15.04 3.37 21.89
CA MET A 205 16.43 3.44 22.34
C MET A 205 16.80 4.84 22.84
N ALA A 206 16.39 5.90 22.14
CA ALA A 206 16.68 7.28 22.53
C ALA A 206 16.03 7.68 23.86
N PHE A 207 14.84 7.16 24.17
CA PHE A 207 14.19 7.34 25.47
C PHE A 207 14.71 6.41 26.57
N GLY A 208 15.64 5.51 26.26
CA GLY A 208 16.16 4.54 27.22
C GLY A 208 15.18 3.42 27.57
N TRP A 209 14.12 3.24 26.79
CA TRP A 209 13.15 2.13 26.92
C TRP A 209 13.69 0.87 26.26
N THR A 210 14.81 0.41 26.81
CA THR A 210 15.50 -0.78 26.33
C THR A 210 15.56 -1.81 27.45
N ARG A 211 15.55 -3.07 27.03
CA ARG A 211 15.93 -4.20 27.84
C ARG A 211 17.41 -4.45 27.58
N SER A 212 18.25 -4.02 28.50
CA SER A 212 19.68 -4.32 28.51
C SER A 212 19.98 -5.42 29.52
N GLN A 213 21.20 -5.97 29.51
CA GLN A 213 21.61 -6.98 30.49
C GLN A 213 21.62 -6.44 31.94
N TYR A 214 21.72 -5.12 32.11
CA TYR A 214 21.91 -4.47 33.41
C TYR A 214 20.69 -3.68 33.89
N VAL A 215 19.85 -3.23 32.95
CA VAL A 215 18.67 -2.39 33.22
C VAL A 215 17.51 -2.88 32.34
N ASP A 216 16.39 -3.26 32.96
CA ASP A 216 15.14 -3.61 32.28
C ASP A 216 14.11 -2.50 32.51
N ASN A 217 14.14 -1.47 31.67
CA ASN A 217 13.21 -0.34 31.74
C ASN A 217 12.19 -0.34 30.59
N VAL A 218 11.83 -1.54 30.12
CA VAL A 218 10.95 -1.68 28.97
C VAL A 218 9.46 -1.60 29.34
N GLN A 219 9.11 -1.89 30.60
CA GLN A 219 7.72 -1.94 31.07
C GLN A 219 6.93 -0.63 30.89
N PRO A 220 7.47 0.56 31.24
CA PRO A 220 6.72 1.81 31.08
C PRO A 220 6.34 2.11 29.63
N SER A 221 7.14 1.62 28.68
CA SER A 221 6.96 1.87 27.25
C SER A 221 5.97 0.93 26.57
N LEU A 222 5.41 -0.04 27.31
CA LEU A 222 4.50 -1.05 26.75
C LEU A 222 3.27 -0.41 26.10
N TRP A 223 2.59 0.50 26.81
CA TRP A 223 1.39 1.14 26.29
C TRP A 223 1.67 1.98 25.06
N LEU A 224 2.81 2.68 25.03
CA LEU A 224 3.23 3.40 23.84
C LEU A 224 3.49 2.44 22.67
N ALA A 225 4.14 1.29 22.90
CA ALA A 225 4.37 0.30 21.87
C ALA A 225 3.07 -0.27 21.30
N VAL A 226 2.06 -0.51 22.14
CA VAL A 226 0.72 -0.94 21.74
C VAL A 226 0.05 0.12 20.88
N VAL A 227 0.04 1.39 21.33
CA VAL A 227 -0.56 2.51 20.59
C VAL A 227 0.12 2.68 19.22
N VAL A 228 1.44 2.67 19.19
CA VAL A 228 2.24 2.77 17.95
C VAL A 228 1.93 1.62 16.99
N THR A 229 1.90 0.38 17.50
CA THR A 229 1.61 -0.81 16.69
C THR A 229 0.19 -0.77 16.11
N ALA A 230 -0.80 -0.39 16.92
CA ALA A 230 -2.19 -0.27 16.48
C ALA A 230 -2.33 0.84 15.44
N LEU A 231 -1.75 2.02 15.70
CA LEU A 231 -1.80 3.17 14.79
C LEU A 231 -1.13 2.84 13.46
N MET A 232 0.10 2.30 13.46
CA MET A 232 0.80 1.91 12.22
C MET A 232 0.05 0.80 11.49
N GLY A 233 -0.53 -0.16 12.22
CA GLY A 233 -1.38 -1.20 11.66
C GLY A 233 -2.58 -0.64 10.88
N ILE A 234 -3.30 0.31 11.48
CA ILE A 234 -4.44 0.99 10.85
C ILE A 234 -3.97 1.82 9.65
N LEU A 235 -2.92 2.64 9.81
CA LEU A 235 -2.41 3.50 8.75
C LEU A 235 -1.97 2.69 7.52
N VAL A 236 -1.21 1.61 7.74
CA VAL A 236 -0.79 0.71 6.65
C VAL A 236 -1.99 -0.04 6.07
N ALA A 237 -2.95 -0.48 6.88
CA ALA A 237 -4.16 -1.12 6.35
C ALA A 237 -4.97 -0.19 5.45
N VAL A 238 -5.17 1.06 5.87
CA VAL A 238 -5.86 2.08 5.05
C VAL A 238 -5.06 2.34 3.77
N TRP A 239 -3.75 2.51 3.87
CA TRP A 239 -2.89 2.73 2.70
C TRP A 239 -2.95 1.56 1.71
N VAL A 240 -2.78 0.33 2.18
CA VAL A 240 -2.81 -0.88 1.35
C VAL A 240 -4.21 -1.09 0.75
N GLY A 241 -5.28 -0.86 1.51
CA GLY A 241 -6.65 -0.98 1.01
C GLY A 241 -7.00 0.06 -0.05
N PHE A 242 -6.46 1.28 0.07
CA PHE A 242 -6.66 2.34 -0.93
C PHE A 242 -5.82 2.13 -2.20
N THR A 243 -4.56 1.71 -2.04
CA THR A 243 -3.60 1.61 -3.16
C THR A 243 -3.57 0.24 -3.82
N GLY A 244 -4.02 -0.81 -3.13
CA GLY A 244 -3.86 -2.20 -3.59
C GLY A 244 -2.40 -2.66 -3.67
N ASP A 245 -1.49 -2.00 -2.94
CA ASP A 245 -0.06 -2.19 -3.11
C ASP A 245 0.48 -3.44 -2.39
N ILE A 246 0.59 -4.53 -3.15
CA ILE A 246 1.11 -5.83 -2.69
C ILE A 246 2.54 -5.69 -2.14
N GLY A 247 3.36 -4.78 -2.67
CA GLY A 247 4.74 -4.60 -2.23
C GLY A 247 4.83 -4.11 -0.78
N VAL A 248 4.06 -3.09 -0.43
CA VAL A 248 3.98 -2.55 0.93
C VAL A 248 3.38 -3.57 1.89
N TYR A 249 2.36 -4.31 1.46
CA TYR A 249 1.77 -5.39 2.24
C TYR A 249 2.81 -6.47 2.59
N LEU A 250 3.50 -7.04 1.60
CA LEU A 250 4.49 -8.10 1.82
C LEU A 250 5.66 -7.61 2.67
N ALA A 251 6.14 -6.39 2.44
CA ALA A 251 7.23 -5.80 3.20
C ALA A 251 6.87 -5.64 4.68
N THR A 252 5.70 -5.06 4.99
CA THR A 252 5.25 -4.87 6.37
C THR A 252 4.96 -6.20 7.06
N MET A 253 4.32 -7.15 6.37
CA MET A 253 4.10 -8.51 6.88
C MET A 253 5.40 -9.22 7.22
N PHE A 254 6.40 -9.14 6.34
CA PHE A 254 7.71 -9.72 6.58
C PHE A 254 8.38 -9.10 7.81
N LEU A 255 8.30 -7.77 7.98
CA LEU A 255 8.86 -7.10 9.15
C LEU A 255 8.16 -7.51 10.45
N ASP A 256 6.84 -7.66 10.47
CA ASP A 256 6.15 -8.13 11.68
C ASP A 256 6.49 -9.59 12.01
N ILE A 257 6.59 -10.46 10.99
CA ILE A 257 7.08 -11.84 11.17
C ILE A 257 8.52 -11.81 11.69
N SER A 258 9.36 -10.89 11.20
CA SER A 258 10.73 -10.72 11.67
C SER A 258 10.78 -10.35 13.15
N VAL A 259 9.85 -9.49 13.58
CA VAL A 259 9.66 -9.16 14.99
C VAL A 259 9.23 -10.42 15.72
N PHE A 260 8.16 -11.11 15.35
CA PHE A 260 7.71 -12.36 16.00
C PHE A 260 8.79 -13.45 16.12
N SER A 261 9.67 -13.56 15.13
CA SER A 261 10.72 -14.57 15.08
C SER A 261 11.92 -14.28 15.99
N PHE A 262 11.89 -13.20 16.79
CA PHE A 262 12.98 -12.85 17.70
C PHE A 262 13.01 -13.79 18.92
N TYR A 263 13.90 -14.78 18.88
CA TYR A 263 14.01 -15.87 19.86
C TYR A 263 14.14 -15.44 21.34
N LYS A 264 14.73 -14.27 21.62
CA LYS A 264 14.96 -13.80 22.99
C LYS A 264 13.74 -13.17 23.68
N MET A 265 12.71 -12.84 22.91
CA MET A 265 11.40 -12.49 23.45
C MET A 265 10.38 -13.48 22.91
N PRO A 266 10.44 -14.75 23.35
CA PRO A 266 9.49 -15.76 22.89
C PRO A 266 8.07 -15.36 23.33
N VAL A 267 7.05 -15.93 22.68
CA VAL A 267 5.65 -15.68 23.08
C VAL A 267 5.38 -16.23 24.49
N ILE A 268 6.11 -17.27 24.91
CA ILE A 268 5.93 -17.97 26.18
C ILE A 268 7.28 -18.02 26.92
N GLY A 269 7.33 -17.50 28.15
CA GLY A 269 8.51 -17.56 29.01
C GLY A 269 8.66 -16.35 29.96
N PRO A 270 9.59 -16.38 30.93
CA PRO A 270 9.77 -15.31 31.92
C PRO A 270 10.20 -13.95 31.33
N ARG A 271 10.74 -13.96 30.10
CA ARG A 271 11.11 -12.78 29.32
C ARG A 271 10.27 -12.64 28.05
N SER A 272 9.07 -13.21 28.06
CA SER A 272 8.20 -13.19 26.90
C SER A 272 7.79 -11.77 26.50
N ARG A 273 7.37 -11.63 25.25
CA ARG A 273 6.62 -10.41 24.89
C ARG A 273 5.35 -10.34 25.70
N PRO A 274 4.94 -9.14 26.12
CA PRO A 274 3.63 -8.93 26.69
C PRO A 274 2.56 -9.45 25.73
N PHE A 275 1.67 -10.30 26.26
CA PHE A 275 0.60 -10.93 25.49
C PHE A 275 -0.23 -9.89 24.72
N VAL A 276 -0.53 -8.76 25.37
CA VAL A 276 -1.26 -7.63 24.77
C VAL A 276 -0.63 -7.15 23.47
N LEU A 277 0.68 -6.89 23.45
CA LEU A 277 1.36 -6.42 22.24
C LEU A 277 1.27 -7.45 21.10
N THR A 278 1.40 -8.73 21.43
CA THR A 278 1.28 -9.83 20.46
C THR A 278 -0.12 -9.86 19.84
N VAL A 279 -1.17 -9.72 20.65
CA VAL A 279 -2.56 -9.65 20.16
C VAL A 279 -2.75 -8.47 19.21
N PHE A 280 -2.27 -7.27 19.57
CA PHE A 280 -2.39 -6.09 18.69
C PHE A 280 -1.60 -6.23 17.39
N MET A 281 -0.41 -6.84 17.41
CA MET A 281 0.35 -7.15 16.20
C MET A 281 -0.42 -8.12 15.29
N LEU A 282 -1.02 -9.18 15.85
CA LEU A 282 -1.84 -10.13 15.09
C LEU A 282 -3.08 -9.46 14.50
N ILE A 283 -3.81 -8.65 15.28
CA ILE A 283 -4.96 -7.87 14.79
C ILE A 283 -4.52 -6.97 13.64
N SER A 284 -3.41 -6.25 13.79
CA SER A 284 -2.84 -5.39 12.74
C SER A 284 -2.50 -6.17 11.46
N MET A 285 -1.93 -7.36 11.56
CA MET A 285 -1.66 -8.23 10.40
C MET A 285 -2.97 -8.70 9.75
N THR A 286 -3.96 -9.14 10.53
CA THR A 286 -5.26 -9.55 9.98
C THR A 286 -5.98 -8.41 9.29
N LEU A 287 -5.95 -7.20 9.88
CA LEU A 287 -6.59 -6.02 9.32
C LEU A 287 -6.00 -5.65 7.96
N ARG A 288 -4.66 -5.66 7.83
CA ARG A 288 -3.99 -5.43 6.53
C ARG A 288 -4.31 -6.48 5.48
N THR A 289 -4.46 -7.73 5.91
CA THR A 289 -4.84 -8.83 4.99
C THR A 289 -6.27 -8.65 4.48
N ILE A 290 -7.21 -8.30 5.37
CA ILE A 290 -8.59 -7.98 4.97
C ILE A 290 -8.60 -6.75 4.06
N ALA A 291 -7.84 -5.71 4.40
CA ALA A 291 -7.77 -4.47 3.62
C ALA A 291 -7.22 -4.70 2.20
N LEU A 292 -6.30 -5.65 2.00
CA LEU A 292 -5.84 -6.02 0.66
C LEU A 292 -6.87 -6.88 -0.09
N LEU A 293 -7.48 -7.86 0.59
CA LEU A 293 -8.38 -8.83 -0.04
C LEU A 293 -9.73 -8.25 -0.44
N VAL A 294 -10.35 -7.42 0.41
CA VAL A 294 -11.71 -6.92 0.19
C VAL A 294 -11.84 -6.11 -1.11
N PRO A 295 -10.98 -5.10 -1.38
CA PRO A 295 -11.03 -4.37 -2.65
C PRO A 295 -10.74 -5.25 -3.87
N GLY A 296 -9.81 -6.22 -3.74
CA GLY A 296 -9.48 -7.15 -4.81
C GLY A 296 -10.63 -8.12 -5.15
N LEU A 297 -11.38 -8.58 -4.14
CA LEU A 297 -12.55 -9.43 -4.35
C LEU A 297 -13.72 -8.66 -4.98
N ILE A 298 -13.88 -7.38 -4.62
CA ILE A 298 -14.90 -6.49 -5.20
C ILE A 298 -14.58 -6.22 -6.68
N SER A 299 -13.32 -5.90 -7.01
CA SER A 299 -12.94 -5.56 -8.39
C SER A 299 -13.05 -6.74 -9.36
N HIS A 300 -12.85 -7.97 -8.87
CA HIS A 300 -12.98 -9.20 -9.67
C HIS A 300 -14.40 -9.79 -9.68
N GLY A 301 -15.39 -9.11 -9.10
CA GLY A 301 -16.80 -9.54 -9.14
C GLY A 301 -17.11 -10.78 -8.30
N PHE A 302 -16.18 -11.23 -7.44
CA PHE A 302 -16.42 -12.35 -6.52
C PHE A 302 -17.36 -11.97 -5.38
N VAL A 303 -17.48 -10.68 -5.07
CA VAL A 303 -18.43 -10.16 -4.09
C VAL A 303 -19.41 -9.25 -4.82
N VAL A 304 -20.56 -9.82 -5.21
CA VAL A 304 -21.71 -9.03 -5.63
C VAL A 304 -22.33 -8.46 -4.36
N VAL A 305 -22.02 -7.20 -4.06
CA VAL A 305 -22.78 -6.45 -3.06
C VAL A 305 -24.17 -6.27 -3.65
N CYS A 306 -25.10 -7.16 -3.28
CA CYS A 306 -26.51 -7.00 -3.60
C CYS A 306 -26.97 -5.72 -2.92
N HIS A 307 -26.92 -4.59 -3.64
CA HIS A 307 -27.65 -3.41 -3.26
C HIS A 307 -29.12 -3.82 -3.21
N GLY A 308 -29.64 -4.06 -2.01
CA GLY A 308 -31.05 -4.31 -1.79
C GLY A 308 -31.82 -3.14 -2.40
N HIS A 309 -32.63 -3.45 -3.41
CA HIS A 309 -33.56 -2.54 -4.06
C HIS A 309 -34.47 -1.90 -2.99
N ARG A 310 -34.05 -0.78 -2.42
CA ARG A 310 -34.88 0.00 -1.50
C ARG A 310 -35.78 0.90 -2.33
N GLY A 311 -36.95 0.35 -2.67
CA GLY A 311 -38.15 1.07 -3.09
C GLY A 311 -37.96 2.07 -4.23
N GLY A 312 -37.98 1.58 -5.47
CA GLY A 312 -38.39 2.44 -6.58
C GLY A 312 -39.83 2.91 -6.36
N PRO A 313 -40.19 4.14 -6.75
CA PRO A 313 -41.56 4.63 -6.65
C PRO A 313 -42.47 3.68 -7.42
N ILE A 314 -43.63 3.39 -6.83
CA ILE A 314 -44.75 2.74 -7.53
C ILE A 314 -45.04 3.62 -8.75
N VAL A 315 -44.63 3.14 -9.92
CA VAL A 315 -45.15 3.66 -11.18
C VAL A 315 -46.59 3.21 -11.22
N ASP A 316 -47.49 4.11 -10.83
CA ASP A 316 -48.90 4.00 -11.18
C ASP A 316 -48.94 3.90 -12.71
N LEU A 317 -49.21 2.68 -13.20
CA LEU A 317 -49.57 2.43 -14.58
C LEU A 317 -50.90 3.13 -14.82
N GLY A 318 -50.80 4.41 -15.20
CA GLY A 318 -51.90 5.21 -15.70
C GLY A 318 -52.60 4.43 -16.80
N ALA A 319 -53.92 4.34 -16.65
CA ALA A 319 -54.88 3.79 -17.59
C ALA A 319 -54.49 4.09 -19.05
N GLU A 320 -54.01 3.06 -19.74
CA GLU A 320 -53.89 3.04 -21.17
C GLU A 320 -55.31 3.03 -21.73
N ASN A 321 -55.71 4.15 -22.33
CA ASN A 321 -56.98 4.27 -23.03
C ASN A 321 -56.99 3.26 -24.18
N VAL A 322 -57.81 2.22 -23.99
CA VAL A 322 -58.25 1.28 -25.02
C VAL A 322 -58.83 2.09 -26.17
N HIS A 323 -58.09 2.17 -27.27
CA HIS A 323 -58.63 2.63 -28.55
C HIS A 323 -59.13 1.39 -29.29
N ASP A 324 -60.45 1.32 -29.43
CA ASP A 324 -61.17 0.33 -30.21
C ASP A 324 -60.75 0.43 -31.69
N ASP A 325 -59.90 -0.48 -32.14
CA ASP A 325 -59.78 -0.84 -33.54
C ASP A 325 -60.11 -2.32 -33.69
N ALA A 326 -61.37 -2.57 -34.04
CA ALA A 326 -61.91 -3.88 -34.36
C ALA A 326 -61.43 -4.32 -35.76
N PRO A 327 -60.75 -5.47 -35.91
CA PRO A 327 -60.66 -6.15 -37.18
C PRO A 327 -61.83 -7.13 -37.36
N ALA A 328 -62.34 -7.15 -38.59
CA ALA A 328 -63.47 -7.91 -39.10
C ALA A 328 -63.34 -9.44 -38.88
N PRO A 329 -64.49 -10.16 -38.86
CA PRO A 329 -64.55 -11.57 -38.46
C PRO A 329 -63.99 -12.49 -39.56
N VAL A 330 -63.08 -13.38 -39.17
CA VAL A 330 -62.66 -14.53 -39.98
C VAL A 330 -63.06 -15.80 -39.22
N GLU A 331 -64.06 -16.48 -39.77
CA GLU A 331 -64.55 -17.80 -39.36
C GLU A 331 -63.65 -18.94 -39.89
N PRO A 332 -63.78 -20.16 -39.34
CA PRO A 332 -62.65 -20.91 -38.78
C PRO A 332 -62.14 -22.03 -39.71
N ASN A 333 -60.88 -22.42 -39.51
CA ASN A 333 -60.42 -23.73 -39.96
C ASN A 333 -60.03 -24.59 -38.74
N ALA A 334 -60.77 -25.69 -38.62
CA ALA A 334 -60.68 -26.68 -37.56
C ALA A 334 -59.59 -27.69 -37.89
N SER A 335 -58.53 -27.71 -37.10
CA SER A 335 -57.73 -28.90 -36.80
C SER A 335 -56.50 -28.47 -36.00
N ASP A 336 -56.48 -28.83 -34.72
CA ASP A 336 -55.33 -29.36 -33.98
C ASP A 336 -55.30 -28.86 -32.52
N VAL A 337 -55.97 -29.67 -31.69
CA VAL A 337 -55.85 -29.74 -30.24
C VAL A 337 -54.73 -30.74 -29.95
N PRO A 338 -53.81 -30.46 -29.00
CA PRO A 338 -53.92 -31.19 -27.75
C PRO A 338 -53.61 -30.39 -26.46
N ALA A 339 -54.47 -30.69 -25.48
CA ALA A 339 -54.16 -30.99 -24.09
C ALA A 339 -53.53 -29.90 -23.18
N GLN A 340 -54.41 -29.33 -22.36
CA GLN A 340 -54.12 -28.74 -21.06
C GLN A 340 -53.50 -29.76 -20.09
N ILE A 341 -52.55 -29.30 -19.27
CA ILE A 341 -52.40 -29.80 -17.89
C ILE A 341 -52.60 -28.64 -16.94
N VAL A 342 -53.70 -28.77 -16.20
CA VAL A 342 -54.11 -28.00 -15.03
C VAL A 342 -53.29 -28.47 -13.84
N VAL A 343 -52.67 -27.55 -13.11
CA VAL A 343 -52.30 -27.77 -11.70
C VAL A 343 -52.87 -26.61 -10.88
N GLN A 344 -54.02 -26.89 -10.29
CA GLN A 344 -54.53 -26.22 -9.10
C GLN A 344 -53.75 -26.71 -7.88
N ASN A 345 -53.41 -25.80 -6.95
CA ASN A 345 -53.51 -26.10 -5.53
C ASN A 345 -53.63 -24.81 -4.72
N PRO A 346 -54.24 -24.85 -3.52
CA PRO A 346 -55.11 -23.81 -3.02
C PRO A 346 -54.46 -23.10 -1.83
N ASP A 347 -55.09 -22.00 -1.44
CA ASP A 347 -55.31 -21.50 -0.08
C ASP A 347 -54.29 -21.70 1.06
N VAL A 348 -54.33 -20.69 1.96
CA VAL A 348 -54.02 -20.70 3.42
C VAL A 348 -52.76 -19.86 3.81
N PRO A 349 -52.80 -19.00 4.84
CA PRO A 349 -53.68 -17.84 5.05
C PRO A 349 -52.88 -16.56 5.48
N LYS A 350 -53.56 -15.42 5.53
CA LYS A 350 -53.08 -14.17 6.14
C LYS A 350 -52.79 -14.37 7.65
N ARG A 351 -51.63 -13.90 8.14
CA ARG A 351 -51.41 -13.63 9.57
C ARG A 351 -50.82 -12.24 9.82
N THR A 352 -51.75 -11.37 10.20
CA THR A 352 -51.71 -10.30 11.20
C THR A 352 -50.37 -9.82 11.76
N ALA A 353 -50.23 -8.50 11.68
CA ALA A 353 -49.28 -7.66 12.38
C ALA A 353 -49.21 -7.92 13.89
N ARG A 354 -48.01 -7.76 14.47
CA ARG A 354 -47.85 -7.41 15.87
C ARG A 354 -46.68 -6.45 16.07
N SER A 355 -47.06 -5.22 16.40
CA SER A 355 -46.25 -4.18 17.03
C SER A 355 -45.92 -4.57 18.47
N TYR A 356 -44.66 -4.43 18.88
CA TYR A 356 -44.17 -4.04 20.20
C TYR A 356 -42.75 -3.48 19.94
N GLY A 357 -42.33 -2.33 20.43
CA GLY A 357 -42.62 -1.75 21.73
C GLY A 357 -41.27 -1.53 22.40
N THR A 358 -40.86 -0.27 22.43
CA THR A 358 -39.77 0.37 23.19
C THR A 358 -39.63 -0.10 24.64
N LEU A 359 -38.39 -0.17 25.15
CA LEU A 359 -37.84 0.45 26.39
C LEU A 359 -36.39 -0.05 26.51
N GLY A 360 -35.37 0.79 26.73
CA GLY A 360 -35.11 1.56 27.97
C GLY A 360 -34.01 0.81 28.75
N GLU A 361 -32.75 1.24 28.61
CA GLU A 361 -31.93 1.81 29.71
C GLU A 361 -31.45 0.78 30.76
N ASP A 362 -30.15 0.54 30.88
CA ASP A 362 -29.31 1.31 31.81
C ASP A 362 -27.81 0.87 31.83
N PRO A 363 -26.91 1.75 32.34
CA PRO A 363 -25.46 1.60 32.34
C PRO A 363 -24.90 1.02 33.66
N TYR A 364 -23.59 0.70 33.63
CA TYR A 364 -22.71 0.25 34.72
C TYR A 364 -22.75 -1.25 35.09
N ALA A 365 -21.78 -1.98 34.54
CA ALA A 365 -21.10 -3.11 35.18
C ALA A 365 -19.65 -3.17 34.68
#